data_AF-M0E5F9-F1
#
_entry.id   AF-M0E5F9-F1
#
_cell.length_a   1.000
_cell.length_b   1.000
_cell.length_c   1.000
_cell.angle_alpha   90.00
_cell.angle_beta   90.00
_cell.angle_gamma   90.00
#
_symmetry.space_group_name_H-M   'P 1'
#
loop_
_entity.id
_entity.type
_entity.pdbx_description
1 polymer ?
#
loop_
_entity_poly.entity_id
_entity_poly.type
_entity_poly.pdbx_seq_one_letter_code
_entity_poly.pdbx_strand_id
1 'polypeptide(L)' 'MRRKNITIREDQAEWIEENHLNLSSFVRGQLDELIEERS' A
#
# COMPACT_ATOMS: atom_id res chain seq x y z
N MET A 1 10.11 10.14 -7.99
CA MET A 1 9.01 9.64 -7.14
C MET A 1 8.12 10.80 -6.73
N ARG A 2 6.79 10.66 -6.79
CA ARG A 2 5.86 11.62 -6.17
C ARG A 2 5.36 11.02 -4.87
N ARG A 3 5.42 11.78 -3.76
CA ARG A 3 4.85 11.38 -2.48
C ARG A 3 3.37 11.73 -2.46
N LYS A 4 2.54 10.76 -2.08
CA LYS A 4 1.14 10.98 -1.73
C LYS A 4 0.93 10.51 -0.30
N ASN A 5 0.15 11.26 0.46
CA ASN A 5 -0.33 10.81 1.76
C ASN A 5 -1.65 10.08 1.52
N ILE A 6 -1.82 8.93 2.15
CA ILE A 6 -3.04 8.13 2.11
C ILE A 6 -3.57 8.00 3.53
N THR A 7 -4.88 8.09 3.67
CA THR A 7 -5.57 7.82 4.93
C THR A 7 -6.07 6.38 4.86
N ILE A 8 -5.70 5.59 5.84
CA ILE A 8 -6.16 4.20 6.02
C ILE A 8 -6.99 4.12 7.29
N ARG A 9 -7.77 3.06 7.42
CA ARG A 9 -8.55 2.80 8.64
C ARG A 9 -7.63 2.34 9.79
N GLU A 10 -8.10 2.50 11.03
CA GLU A 10 -7.34 2.08 12.22
C GLU A 10 -7.03 0.57 12.21
N ASP A 11 -7.99 -0.28 11.86
CA ASP A 11 -7.79 -1.73 11.73
C ASP A 11 -6.68 -2.10 10.72
N GLN A 12 -6.58 -1.33 9.64
CA GLN A 12 -5.52 -1.51 8.64
C GLN A 12 -4.17 -1.04 9.17
N ALA A 13 -4.13 0.04 9.94
CA ALA A 13 -2.90 0.55 10.55
C ALA A 13 -2.33 -0.44 11.58
N GLU A 14 -3.18 -0.95 12.47
CA GLU A 14 -2.81 -2.00 13.44
C GLU A 14 -2.25 -3.23 12.73
N TRP A 15 -2.95 -3.72 11.70
CA TRP A 15 -2.47 -4.88 10.94
C TRP A 15 -1.12 -4.64 10.26
N ILE A 16 -0.86 -3.44 9.73
CA ILE A 16 0.44 -3.10 9.13
C ILE A 16 1.55 -3.10 10.16
N GLU A 17 1.29 -2.55 11.36
CA GLU A 17 2.25 -2.52 12.47
C GLU A 17 2.56 -3.93 12.98
N GLU A 18 1.53 -4.76 13.21
CA GLU A 18 1.67 -6.14 13.68
C GLU A 18 2.45 -7.03 12.69
N ASN A 19 2.24 -6.81 11.39
CA ASN A 19 2.89 -7.59 10.34
C ASN A 19 4.22 -6.98 9.87
N HIS A 20 4.67 -5.88 10.50
CA HIS A 20 5.87 -5.12 10.14
C HIS A 20 5.93 -4.76 8.64
N LEU A 21 4.78 -4.44 8.06
CA LEU A 21 4.66 -4.23 6.63
C LEU A 21 5.07 -2.81 6.24
N ASN A 22 5.82 -2.71 5.15
CA ASN A 22 6.07 -1.41 4.54
C ASN A 22 4.91 -1.03 3.62
N LEU A 23 4.05 -0.13 4.10
CA LEU A 23 2.88 0.35 3.35
C LEU A 23 3.24 0.90 1.96
N SER A 24 4.41 1.54 1.83
CA SER A 24 4.85 2.10 0.54
C SER A 24 5.21 1.01 -0.47
N SER A 25 5.77 -0.11 -0.01
CA SER A 25 6.08 -1.26 -0.86
C SER A 25 4.81 -2.02 -1.22
N PHE A 26 3.94 -2.25 -0.24
CA PHE A 26 2.67 -2.95 -0.43
C PHE A 26 1.76 -2.24 -1.44
N VAL A 27 1.51 -0.94 -1.23
CA VAL A 27 0.68 -0.15 -2.14
C VAL A 27 1.30 -0.08 -3.55
N ARG A 28 2.63 -0.04 -3.66
CA ARG A 28 3.28 -0.04 -4.97
C ARG A 28 3.08 -1.36 -5.71
N GLY A 29 3.31 -2.50 -5.05
CA GLY A 29 3.09 -3.81 -5.67
C GLY A 29 1.66 -3.97 -6.19
N GLN A 30 0.67 -3.63 -5.36
CA GLN A 30 -0.74 -3.64 -5.77
C GLN A 30 -1.04 -2.70 -6.95
N LEU A 31 -0.42 -1.52 -6.99
CA LEU A 31 -0.59 -0.59 -8.11
C LEU A 31 0.06 -1.10 -9.39
N ASP A 32 1.23 -1.72 -9.29
CA ASP A 32 1.95 -2.27 -10.43
C ASP A 32 1.14 -3.44 -11.04
N GLU A 33 0.60 -4.35 -10.22
CA GLU A 33 -0.31 -5.43 -10.67
C GLU A 33 -1.54 -4.88 -11.42
N LEU A 34 -2.21 -3.87 -10.87
CA LEU A 34 -3.39 -3.27 -11.52
C LEU A 34 -3.05 -2.53 -12.82
N ILE A 35 -1.81 -2.04 -12.98
CA ILE A 35 -1.34 -1.42 -14.22
C ILE A 35 -1.04 -2.50 -15.27
N GLU A 36 -0.44 -3.62 -14.85
CA GLU A 36 -0.19 -4.76 -15.72
C GLU A 36 -1.50 -5.40 -16.21
N GLU A 37 -2.49 -5.61 -15.33
CA GLU A 37 -3.81 -6.14 -15.70
C GLU A 37 -4.59 -5.22 -16.66
N ARG A 38 -4.28 -3.93 -16.67
CA ARG A 38 -4.91 -2.95 -17.57
C ARG A 38 -4.36 -2.98 -19.00
N SER A 39 -3.19 -3.58 -19.21
CA SER A 39 -2.42 -3.52 -20.47
C SER A 39 -2.66 -4.75 -21.34
#